data_AF-A0A2V9RS96-F1
#
_entry.id   AF-A0A2V9RS96-F1
#
_cell.length_a   1.000
_cell.length_b   1.000
_cell.length_c   1.000
_cell.angle_alpha   90.00
_cell.angle_beta   90.00
_cell.angle_gamma   90.00
#
_symmetry.space_group_name_H-M   'P 1'
#
loop_
_entity.id
_entity.type
_entity.pdbx_description
1 polymer ?
#
loop_
_entity_poly.entity_id
_entity_poly.type
_entity_poly.pdbx_seq_one_letter_code
_entity_poly.pdbx_strand_id
1 'polypeptide(L)'
;MSQAASVIVRPPADIVRQTPVSQAPNGICYAVSGHMNVSEADLQRMVSAVPDSAAAALHRKAYYFVPLTINQGDDTMIADRYDVALSDNAVCHRNLELGDSHCVFISTRLMDDKFSVAFEFYINVGHAVVERAGVSREFADVVWKQVESNARGETSLDAWESRKLATTPGPDVEKHKNDYFTASFADAISIYLLSLYIDVDYYDLRERDYPLLAPAALAERLRKVSELFPPNPGFEFAVCYKRRG
;
A
#
# COMPACT_ATOMS: atom_id res chain seq x y z
N MET A 1 -39.31 -19.29 0.46
CA MET A 1 -38.17 -18.37 0.53
C MET A 1 -36.93 -19.22 0.75
N SER A 2 -35.99 -19.29 -0.19
CA SER A 2 -34.77 -20.08 0.00
C SER A 2 -33.91 -19.41 1.07
N GLN A 3 -33.58 -20.13 2.15
CA GLN A 3 -32.49 -19.72 3.04
C GLN A 3 -31.24 -19.60 2.17
N ALA A 4 -30.75 -18.37 1.99
CA ALA A 4 -29.41 -18.17 1.45
C ALA A 4 -28.44 -18.92 2.37
N ALA A 5 -27.55 -19.73 1.79
CA ALA A 5 -26.55 -20.44 2.57
C ALA A 5 -25.73 -19.45 3.41
N SER A 6 -25.38 -19.82 4.64
CA SER A 6 -24.52 -19.01 5.51
C SER A 6 -23.16 -18.76 4.84
N VAL A 7 -22.56 -17.62 5.11
CA VAL A 7 -21.19 -17.29 4.66
C VAL A 7 -20.21 -18.24 5.34
N ILE A 8 -19.23 -18.72 4.57
CA ILE A 8 -18.17 -19.56 5.13
C ILE A 8 -17.02 -18.64 5.50
N VAL A 9 -16.68 -18.63 6.79
CA VAL A 9 -15.48 -17.97 7.30
C VAL A 9 -14.44 -19.02 7.68
N ARG A 10 -13.17 -18.74 7.38
CA ARG A 10 -12.06 -19.65 7.69
C ARG A 10 -10.90 -18.90 8.34
N PRO A 11 -10.13 -19.55 9.23
CA PRO A 11 -8.86 -19.01 9.70
C PRO A 11 -7.87 -18.79 8.55
N PRO A 12 -6.98 -17.78 8.63
CA PRO A 12 -5.93 -17.51 7.66
C PRO A 12 -5.07 -18.73 7.30
N ALA A 13 -4.71 -19.56 8.29
CA ALA A 13 -3.93 -20.78 8.07
C ALA A 13 -4.64 -21.80 7.15
N ASP A 14 -5.97 -21.87 7.20
CA ASP A 14 -6.75 -22.72 6.28
C ASP A 14 -6.74 -22.16 4.87
N ILE A 15 -6.82 -20.84 4.72
CA ILE A 15 -6.72 -20.18 3.41
C ILE A 15 -5.36 -20.45 2.77
N VAL A 16 -4.27 -20.30 3.53
CA VAL A 16 -2.90 -20.59 3.05
C VAL A 16 -2.76 -22.05 2.62
N ARG A 17 -3.29 -23.01 3.40
CA ARG A 17 -3.24 -24.44 3.05
C ARG A 17 -4.03 -24.78 1.80
N GLN A 18 -5.14 -24.10 1.56
CA GLN A 18 -6.08 -24.40 0.47
C GLN A 18 -5.79 -23.61 -0.81
N THR A 19 -5.04 -22.51 -0.70
CA THR A 19 -4.82 -21.56 -1.79
C THR A 19 -3.31 -21.45 -2.07
N PRO A 20 -2.80 -22.24 -3.03
CA PRO A 20 -1.40 -22.16 -3.45
C PRO A 20 -1.04 -20.76 -3.93
N VAL A 21 0.16 -20.32 -3.59
CA VAL A 21 0.72 -19.04 -4.03
C VAL A 21 1.28 -19.18 -5.44
N SER A 22 0.96 -18.21 -6.29
CA SER A 22 1.59 -17.98 -7.58
C SER A 22 2.68 -16.93 -7.43
N GLN A 23 3.72 -17.01 -8.27
CA GLN A 23 4.75 -15.98 -8.36
C GLN A 23 4.63 -15.25 -9.69
N ALA A 24 4.51 -13.92 -9.64
CA ALA A 24 4.52 -13.06 -10.82
C ALA A 24 5.95 -12.95 -11.41
N PRO A 25 6.10 -12.53 -12.68
CA PRO A 25 7.42 -12.40 -13.31
C PRO A 25 8.41 -11.48 -12.58
N ASN A 26 7.92 -10.46 -11.88
CA ASN A 26 8.71 -9.56 -11.05
C ASN A 26 9.09 -10.14 -9.68
N GLY A 27 8.71 -11.40 -9.39
CA GLY A 27 9.04 -12.10 -8.16
C GLY A 27 8.02 -11.95 -7.03
N ILE A 28 6.97 -11.13 -7.19
CA ILE A 28 5.91 -10.97 -6.18
C ILE A 28 5.12 -12.27 -6.04
N CYS A 29 5.04 -12.77 -4.82
CA CYS A 29 4.21 -13.91 -4.44
C CYS A 29 2.80 -13.44 -4.09
N TYR A 30 1.77 -13.98 -4.75
CA TYR A 30 0.38 -13.65 -4.49
C TYR A 30 -0.57 -14.84 -4.70
N ALA A 31 -1.75 -14.75 -4.10
CA ALA A 31 -2.80 -15.75 -4.20
C ALA A 31 -4.18 -15.08 -4.21
N VAL A 32 -5.15 -15.80 -4.77
CA VAL A 32 -6.54 -15.38 -4.90
C VAL A 32 -7.43 -16.44 -4.29
N SER A 33 -8.26 -16.07 -3.32
CA SER A 33 -9.22 -16.99 -2.69
C SER A 33 -10.59 -16.36 -2.59
N GLY A 34 -11.63 -17.00 -3.10
CA GLY A 34 -13.02 -16.51 -3.05
C GLY A 34 -13.41 -15.57 -4.21
N HIS A 35 -14.59 -14.95 -4.08
CA HIS A 35 -15.18 -14.11 -5.14
C HIS A 35 -14.75 -12.65 -5.05
N MET A 36 -13.95 -12.18 -6.03
CA MET A 36 -13.42 -10.81 -6.12
C MET A 36 -14.28 -9.86 -6.94
N ASN A 37 -14.06 -8.56 -6.77
CA ASN A 37 -14.52 -7.49 -7.65
C ASN A 37 -13.44 -7.02 -8.66
N VAL A 38 -12.19 -7.43 -8.48
CA VAL A 38 -11.09 -7.16 -9.42
C VAL A 38 -10.95 -8.33 -10.41
N SER A 39 -10.81 -8.03 -11.71
CA SER A 39 -10.58 -9.06 -12.72
C SER A 39 -9.18 -9.67 -12.59
N GLU A 40 -9.00 -10.91 -13.03
CA GLU A 40 -7.68 -11.56 -13.00
C GLU A 40 -6.62 -10.76 -13.79
N ALA A 41 -6.98 -10.22 -14.95
CA ALA A 41 -6.09 -9.40 -15.76
C ALA A 41 -5.70 -8.09 -15.06
N ASP A 42 -6.66 -7.43 -14.41
CA ASP A 42 -6.39 -6.23 -13.63
C ASP A 42 -5.49 -6.52 -12.43
N LEU A 43 -5.70 -7.65 -11.75
CA LEU A 43 -4.86 -8.08 -10.63
C LEU A 43 -3.44 -8.40 -11.08
N GLN A 44 -3.28 -9.15 -12.18
CA GLN A 44 -1.97 -9.44 -12.76
C GLN A 44 -1.23 -8.17 -13.15
N ARG A 45 -1.94 -7.19 -13.76
CA ARG A 45 -1.36 -5.88 -14.08
C ARG A 45 -0.96 -5.11 -12.81
N MET A 46 -1.81 -5.13 -11.78
CA MET A 46 -1.54 -4.48 -10.49
C MET A 46 -0.28 -5.03 -9.82
N VAL A 47 -0.15 -6.36 -9.75
CA VAL A 47 1.04 -7.03 -9.19
C VAL A 47 2.28 -6.73 -10.04
N SER A 48 2.15 -6.75 -11.37
CA SER A 48 3.28 -6.53 -12.29
C SER A 48 3.80 -5.10 -12.31
N ALA A 49 3.01 -4.13 -11.81
CA ALA A 49 3.41 -2.74 -11.70
C ALA A 49 4.50 -2.51 -10.65
N VAL A 50 4.70 -3.44 -9.70
CA VAL A 50 5.78 -3.35 -8.72
C VAL A 50 7.12 -3.60 -9.44
N PRO A 51 8.06 -2.63 -9.46
CA PRO A 51 9.36 -2.82 -10.08
C PRO A 51 10.12 -4.01 -9.52
N ASP A 52 10.89 -4.68 -10.37
CA ASP A 52 11.71 -5.83 -9.99
C ASP A 52 12.68 -5.48 -8.85
N SER A 53 13.25 -4.26 -8.87
CA SER A 53 14.16 -3.77 -7.82
C SER A 53 13.48 -3.55 -6.47
N ALA A 54 12.20 -3.18 -6.45
CA ALA A 54 11.41 -3.08 -5.23
C ALA A 54 10.97 -4.47 -4.75
N ALA A 55 10.51 -5.33 -5.67
CA ALA A 55 10.07 -6.69 -5.38
C ALA A 55 11.20 -7.56 -4.81
N ALA A 56 12.45 -7.33 -5.20
CA ALA A 56 13.62 -8.00 -4.65
C ALA A 56 13.76 -7.83 -3.12
N ALA A 57 13.21 -6.78 -2.52
CA ALA A 57 13.21 -6.61 -1.06
C ALA A 57 12.15 -7.47 -0.36
N LEU A 58 11.17 -8.04 -1.06
CA LEU A 58 9.96 -8.63 -0.47
C LEU A 58 10.04 -10.16 -0.28
N HIS A 59 11.23 -10.67 0.07
CA HIS A 59 11.41 -12.10 0.31
C HIS A 59 10.47 -12.63 1.41
N ARG A 60 9.95 -13.85 1.21
CA ARG A 60 9.04 -14.55 2.15
C ARG A 60 7.69 -13.84 2.37
N LYS A 61 7.37 -12.80 1.61
CA LYS A 61 6.09 -12.09 1.68
C LYS A 61 5.13 -12.59 0.62
N ALA A 62 3.88 -12.89 1.01
CA ALA A 62 2.84 -13.35 0.10
C ALA A 62 1.55 -12.55 0.29
N TYR A 63 0.99 -12.05 -0.81
CA TYR A 63 -0.22 -11.22 -0.81
C TYR A 63 -1.44 -12.05 -1.20
N TYR A 64 -2.37 -12.24 -0.26
CA TYR A 64 -3.61 -12.95 -0.45
C TYR A 64 -4.73 -11.95 -0.70
N PHE A 65 -5.18 -11.87 -1.93
CA PHE A 65 -6.38 -11.13 -2.28
C PHE A 65 -7.59 -12.00 -1.90
N VAL A 66 -8.47 -11.47 -1.05
CA VAL A 66 -9.63 -12.19 -0.51
C VAL A 66 -10.87 -11.28 -0.51
N PRO A 67 -12.11 -11.81 -0.43
CA PRO A 67 -13.30 -10.98 -0.40
C PRO A 67 -13.31 -10.05 0.81
N LEU A 68 -13.26 -10.62 2.01
CA LEU A 68 -13.24 -9.89 3.27
C LEU A 68 -12.31 -10.59 4.27
N THR A 69 -11.38 -9.83 4.80
CA THR A 69 -10.68 -10.08 6.05
C THR A 69 -11.48 -9.40 7.16
N ILE A 70 -11.86 -10.15 8.19
CA ILE A 70 -12.73 -9.67 9.27
C ILE A 70 -12.08 -9.93 10.63
N ASN A 71 -12.38 -9.06 11.59
CA ASN A 71 -12.08 -9.30 12.99
C ASN A 71 -13.30 -9.96 13.66
N GLN A 72 -13.11 -11.12 14.28
CA GLN A 72 -14.12 -11.80 15.06
C GLN A 72 -13.63 -11.93 16.50
N GLY A 73 -13.91 -10.91 17.31
CA GLY A 73 -13.24 -10.75 18.60
C GLY A 73 -11.76 -10.46 18.37
N ASP A 74 -10.88 -11.29 18.97
CA ASP A 74 -9.42 -11.18 18.80
C ASP A 74 -8.90 -11.97 17.59
N ASP A 75 -9.74 -12.80 16.97
CA ASP A 75 -9.36 -13.65 15.86
C ASP A 75 -9.52 -12.94 14.51
N THR A 76 -8.55 -13.16 13.61
CA THR A 76 -8.69 -12.80 12.20
C THR A 76 -9.35 -13.96 11.44
N MET A 77 -10.40 -13.67 10.70
CA MET A 77 -11.11 -14.63 9.85
C MET A 77 -11.21 -14.12 8.40
N ILE A 78 -11.31 -15.04 7.45
CA ILE A 78 -11.43 -14.74 6.02
C ILE A 78 -12.76 -15.27 5.51
N ALA A 79 -13.59 -14.41 4.94
CA ALA A 79 -14.87 -14.80 4.34
C ALA A 79 -14.69 -15.22 2.87
N ASP A 80 -15.43 -16.24 2.43
CA ASP A 80 -15.40 -16.76 1.06
C ASP A 80 -16.13 -15.89 0.01
N ARG A 81 -16.91 -14.91 0.49
CA ARG A 81 -17.61 -13.89 -0.31
C ARG A 81 -17.91 -12.65 0.54
N TYR A 82 -18.34 -11.59 -0.15
CA TYR A 82 -18.90 -10.42 0.52
C TYR A 82 -20.21 -10.76 1.23
N ASP A 83 -20.38 -10.23 2.43
CA ASP A 83 -21.63 -10.27 3.18
C ASP A 83 -21.78 -9.03 4.05
N VAL A 84 -22.95 -8.40 3.98
CA VAL A 84 -23.24 -7.16 4.69
C VAL A 84 -23.27 -7.34 6.21
N ALA A 85 -23.58 -8.53 6.72
CA ALA A 85 -23.52 -8.79 8.17
C ALA A 85 -22.08 -8.89 8.68
N LEU A 86 -21.11 -9.06 7.78
CA LEU A 86 -19.68 -9.12 8.11
C LEU A 86 -18.93 -7.82 7.81
N SER A 87 -19.51 -6.90 7.03
CA SER A 87 -18.82 -5.69 6.56
C SER A 87 -18.40 -4.77 7.71
N ASP A 88 -19.20 -4.66 8.77
CA ASP A 88 -18.90 -3.80 9.91
C ASP A 88 -17.65 -4.24 10.68
N ASN A 89 -17.28 -5.51 10.55
CA ASN A 89 -16.09 -6.10 11.18
C ASN A 89 -14.95 -6.29 10.18
N ALA A 90 -15.14 -5.93 8.91
CA ALA A 90 -14.13 -6.08 7.88
C ALA A 90 -13.05 -5.00 7.97
N VAL A 91 -11.83 -5.39 7.63
CA VAL A 91 -10.66 -4.51 7.56
C VAL A 91 -10.05 -4.55 6.16
N CYS A 92 -9.40 -3.46 5.75
CA CYS A 92 -8.81 -3.38 4.41
C CYS A 92 -7.72 -4.44 4.21
N HIS A 93 -6.91 -4.68 5.25
CA HIS A 93 -5.91 -5.73 5.23
C HIS A 93 -5.57 -6.27 6.63
N ARG A 94 -4.84 -7.40 6.66
CA ARG A 94 -4.20 -7.93 7.87
C ARG A 94 -2.85 -8.56 7.52
N ASN A 95 -1.83 -8.20 8.29
CA ASN A 95 -0.49 -8.77 8.20
C ASN A 95 -0.33 -9.84 9.28
N LEU A 96 0.09 -11.05 8.88
CA LEU A 96 0.23 -12.20 9.77
C LEU A 96 1.52 -12.97 9.44
N GLU A 97 2.21 -13.42 10.48
CA GLU A 97 3.26 -14.42 10.34
C GLU A 97 2.63 -15.81 10.44
N LEU A 98 2.71 -16.58 9.36
CA LEU A 98 2.17 -17.93 9.28
C LEU A 98 3.31 -18.89 8.93
N GLY A 99 3.84 -19.55 9.94
CA GLY A 99 5.03 -20.38 9.81
C GLY A 99 6.26 -19.53 9.50
N ASP A 100 6.88 -19.75 8.34
CA ASP A 100 8.02 -18.98 7.85
C ASP A 100 7.64 -17.92 6.81
N SER A 101 6.36 -17.66 6.61
CA SER A 101 5.87 -16.71 5.60
C SER A 101 5.19 -15.51 6.24
N HIS A 102 5.42 -14.32 5.66
CA HIS A 102 4.70 -13.10 6.01
C HIS A 102 3.53 -12.93 5.05
N CYS A 103 2.32 -13.24 5.52
CA CYS A 103 1.11 -13.18 4.71
C CYS A 103 0.39 -11.84 4.93
N VAL A 104 -0.01 -11.22 3.82
CA VAL A 104 -0.86 -10.02 3.82
C VAL A 104 -2.19 -10.41 3.20
N PHE A 105 -3.27 -10.38 3.98
CA PHE A 105 -4.63 -10.60 3.45
C PHE A 105 -5.25 -9.25 3.12
N ILE A 106 -5.69 -9.05 1.88
CA ILE A 106 -6.25 -7.79 1.37
C ILE A 106 -7.72 -8.02 0.99
N SER A 107 -8.60 -7.27 1.64
CA SER A 107 -10.04 -7.28 1.37
C SER A 107 -10.35 -6.55 0.07
N THR A 108 -10.62 -7.33 -0.97
CA THR A 108 -10.99 -6.80 -2.28
C THR A 108 -12.41 -6.25 -2.30
N ARG A 109 -13.33 -6.77 -1.47
CA ARG A 109 -14.76 -6.43 -1.53
C ARG A 109 -15.23 -5.51 -0.40
N LEU A 110 -14.31 -5.05 0.44
CA LEU A 110 -14.63 -4.01 1.42
C LEU A 110 -14.75 -2.65 0.73
N MET A 111 -13.85 -2.40 -0.23
CA MET A 111 -13.87 -1.24 -1.10
C MET A 111 -14.41 -1.66 -2.46
N ASP A 112 -15.34 -0.89 -3.04
CA ASP A 112 -16.04 -1.30 -4.27
C ASP A 112 -15.29 -0.92 -5.56
N ASP A 113 -14.09 -0.34 -5.43
CA ASP A 113 -13.33 0.19 -6.55
C ASP A 113 -11.89 -0.34 -6.59
N LYS A 114 -11.36 -0.44 -7.82
CA LYS A 114 -10.00 -0.94 -8.09
C LYS A 114 -8.90 -0.01 -7.56
N PHE A 115 -9.17 1.29 -7.39
CA PHE A 115 -8.19 2.25 -6.89
C PHE A 115 -7.88 1.92 -5.43
N SER A 116 -8.90 1.71 -4.61
CA SER A 116 -8.75 1.41 -3.19
C SER A 116 -8.02 0.09 -2.95
N VAL A 117 -8.35 -0.97 -3.70
CA VAL A 117 -7.67 -2.27 -3.60
C VAL A 117 -6.19 -2.15 -4.02
N ALA A 118 -5.92 -1.44 -5.13
CA ALA A 118 -4.55 -1.22 -5.58
C ALA A 118 -3.75 -0.41 -4.58
N PHE A 119 -4.34 0.66 -4.04
CA PHE A 119 -3.64 1.54 -3.12
C PHE A 119 -3.30 0.81 -1.82
N GLU A 120 -4.23 0.01 -1.28
CA GLU A 120 -3.97 -0.84 -0.11
C GLU A 120 -2.83 -1.84 -0.35
N PHE A 121 -2.82 -2.50 -1.51
CA PHE A 121 -1.70 -3.36 -1.90
C PHE A 121 -0.38 -2.58 -1.95
N TYR A 122 -0.36 -1.40 -2.57
CA TYR A 122 0.85 -0.60 -2.70
C TYR A 122 1.31 0.07 -1.41
N ILE A 123 0.41 0.38 -0.48
CA ILE A 123 0.74 0.78 0.90
C ILE A 123 1.53 -0.34 1.56
N ASN A 124 1.00 -1.57 1.53
CA ASN A 124 1.67 -2.73 2.11
C ASN A 124 3.01 -3.07 1.45
N VAL A 125 3.13 -2.86 0.14
CA VAL A 125 4.40 -2.98 -0.59
C VAL A 125 5.38 -1.89 -0.15
N GLY A 126 4.97 -0.62 -0.13
CA GLY A 126 5.81 0.52 0.24
C GLY A 126 6.41 0.36 1.63
N HIS A 127 5.59 0.06 2.63
CA HIS A 127 6.06 -0.19 4.00
C HIS A 127 7.04 -1.36 4.06
N ALA A 128 6.75 -2.48 3.40
CA ALA A 128 7.62 -3.66 3.44
C ALA A 128 8.97 -3.43 2.72
N VAL A 129 8.99 -2.64 1.64
CA VAL A 129 10.23 -2.23 0.99
C VAL A 129 11.08 -1.41 1.95
N VAL A 130 10.50 -0.39 2.61
CA VAL A 130 11.24 0.46 3.54
C VAL A 130 11.70 -0.29 4.78
N GLU A 131 10.85 -1.17 5.34
CA GLU A 131 11.21 -2.02 6.48
C GLU A 131 12.43 -2.89 6.17
N ARG A 132 12.50 -3.44 4.95
CA ARG A 132 13.56 -4.38 4.59
C ARG A 132 14.81 -3.72 4.02
N ALA A 133 14.66 -2.71 3.18
CA ALA A 133 15.76 -2.03 2.49
C ALA A 133 16.26 -0.77 3.21
N GLY A 134 15.48 -0.26 4.18
CA GLY A 134 15.72 1.03 4.81
C GLY A 134 15.33 2.21 3.91
N VAL A 135 15.60 3.42 4.38
CA VAL A 135 15.35 4.65 3.63
C VAL A 135 16.57 5.03 2.80
N SER A 136 16.36 5.33 1.51
CA SER A 136 17.43 5.89 0.66
C SER A 136 17.88 7.24 1.23
N ARG A 137 19.20 7.41 1.37
CA ARG A 137 19.77 8.70 1.79
C ARG A 137 19.43 9.82 0.81
N GLU A 138 19.44 9.56 -0.49
CA GLU A 138 19.13 10.57 -1.50
C GLU A 138 17.65 10.99 -1.41
N PHE A 139 16.75 10.07 -1.06
CA PHE A 139 15.36 10.40 -0.79
C PHE A 139 15.20 11.19 0.53
N ALA A 140 15.88 10.76 1.60
CA ALA A 140 15.88 11.46 2.88
C ALA A 140 16.35 12.91 2.75
N ASP A 141 17.40 13.16 1.95
CA ASP A 141 17.92 14.50 1.66
C ASP A 141 16.87 15.37 0.92
N VAL A 142 16.13 14.80 -0.04
CA VAL A 142 15.04 15.48 -0.75
C VAL A 142 13.94 15.91 0.22
N VAL A 143 13.42 14.99 1.03
CA VAL A 143 12.31 15.30 1.93
C VAL A 143 12.74 16.23 3.06
N TRP A 144 13.97 16.10 3.57
CA TRP A 144 14.47 17.01 4.60
C TRP A 144 14.65 18.44 4.07
N LYS A 145 15.17 18.61 2.86
CA LYS A 145 15.23 19.92 2.20
C LYS A 145 13.84 20.54 2.02
N GLN A 146 12.82 19.73 1.73
CA GLN A 146 11.42 20.18 1.68
C GLN A 146 10.91 20.64 3.05
N VAL A 147 11.31 19.96 4.14
CA VAL A 147 11.03 20.41 5.51
C VAL A 147 11.67 21.78 5.78
N GLU A 148 12.97 21.93 5.51
CA GLU A 148 13.75 23.16 5.75
C GLU A 148 13.25 24.35 4.92
N SER A 149 12.73 24.08 3.72
CA SER A 149 12.11 25.09 2.86
C SER A 149 10.63 25.36 3.18
N ASN A 150 10.08 24.77 4.24
CA ASN A 150 8.68 24.91 4.66
C ASN A 150 7.68 24.50 3.58
N ALA A 151 7.96 23.42 2.83
CA ALA A 151 6.99 22.83 1.92
C ALA A 151 5.68 22.49 2.65
N ARG A 152 4.53 22.87 2.08
CA ARG A 152 3.23 22.66 2.72
C ARG A 152 2.77 21.22 2.58
N GLY A 153 2.19 20.68 3.65
CA GLY A 153 1.52 19.40 3.67
C GLY A 153 2.43 18.18 3.67
N GLU A 154 1.82 17.00 3.79
CA GLU A 154 2.45 15.69 3.70
C GLU A 154 1.54 14.68 2.98
N THR A 155 2.02 13.46 2.80
CA THR A 155 1.33 12.37 2.07
C THR A 155 0.49 11.47 2.97
N SER A 156 0.81 11.39 4.26
CA SER A 156 0.07 10.62 5.28
C SER A 156 -0.01 11.39 6.59
N LEU A 157 -0.92 10.97 7.48
CA LEU A 157 -0.99 11.48 8.85
C LEU A 157 0.31 11.18 9.62
N ASP A 158 0.86 9.97 9.47
CA ASP A 158 2.10 9.56 10.14
C ASP A 158 3.28 10.46 9.74
N ALA A 159 3.43 10.76 8.45
CA ALA A 159 4.45 11.68 7.97
C ALA A 159 4.21 13.11 8.49
N TRP A 160 2.95 13.56 8.53
CA TRP A 160 2.58 14.88 9.04
C TRP A 160 2.93 15.05 10.53
N GLU A 161 2.54 14.09 11.37
CA GLU A 161 2.81 14.12 12.80
C GLU A 161 4.30 13.97 13.11
N SER A 162 4.97 13.02 12.46
CA SER A 162 6.40 12.80 12.65
C SER A 162 7.22 14.03 12.24
N ARG A 163 6.87 14.70 11.15
CA ARG A 163 7.51 15.96 10.74
C ARG A 163 7.34 17.07 11.78
N LYS A 164 6.14 17.22 12.33
CA LYS A 164 5.85 18.24 13.37
C LYS A 164 6.72 18.00 14.61
N LEU A 165 6.85 16.75 15.03
CA LEU A 165 7.67 16.37 16.18
C LEU A 165 9.17 16.52 15.88
N ALA A 166 9.62 16.15 14.68
CA ALA A 166 11.01 16.27 14.24
C ALA A 166 11.51 17.73 14.09
N THR A 167 10.58 18.69 13.96
CA THR A 167 10.90 20.12 13.85
C THR A 167 10.71 20.89 15.16
N THR A 168 10.18 20.23 16.19
CA THR A 168 9.99 20.81 17.52
C THR A 168 11.15 20.37 18.43
N PRO A 169 11.89 21.29 19.07
CA PRO A 169 12.97 20.93 19.99
C PRO A 169 12.48 19.99 21.10
N GLY A 170 13.17 18.86 21.27
CA GLY A 170 12.81 17.83 22.24
C GLY A 170 13.84 16.70 22.31
N PRO A 171 13.74 15.80 23.30
CA PRO A 171 14.69 14.70 23.47
C PRO A 171 14.64 13.67 22.34
N ASP A 172 13.49 13.53 21.67
CA ASP A 172 13.23 12.47 20.67
C ASP A 172 13.26 12.96 19.21
N VAL A 173 13.85 14.14 18.94
CA VAL A 173 13.87 14.75 17.60
C VAL A 173 14.43 13.82 16.53
N GLU A 174 15.56 13.15 16.80
CA GLU A 174 16.18 12.23 15.83
C GLU A 174 15.33 10.98 15.58
N LYS A 175 14.61 10.50 16.59
CA LYS A 175 13.65 9.40 16.43
C LYS A 175 12.52 9.83 15.49
N HIS A 176 11.88 10.96 15.78
CA HIS A 176 10.79 11.49 14.95
C HIS A 176 11.23 11.82 13.53
N LYS A 177 12.49 12.24 13.34
CA LYS A 177 13.08 12.45 12.03
C LYS A 177 13.22 11.14 11.24
N ASN A 178 13.64 10.06 11.89
CA ASN A 178 13.67 8.74 11.27
C ASN A 178 12.26 8.22 10.97
N ASP A 179 11.31 8.37 11.90
CA ASP A 179 9.90 8.01 11.68
C ASP A 179 9.32 8.76 10.48
N TYR A 180 9.63 10.06 10.35
CA TYR A 180 9.27 10.88 9.20
C TYR A 180 9.86 10.37 7.89
N PHE A 181 11.15 10.02 7.88
CA PHE A 181 11.81 9.46 6.70
C PHE A 181 11.21 8.13 6.28
N THR A 182 10.91 7.25 7.24
CA THR A 182 10.26 5.97 6.98
C THR A 182 8.86 6.16 6.39
N ALA A 183 8.00 6.97 7.03
CA ALA A 183 6.64 7.22 6.58
C ALA A 183 6.62 7.87 5.19
N SER A 184 7.37 8.97 5.00
CA SER A 184 7.39 9.70 3.74
C SER A 184 7.95 8.88 2.57
N PHE A 185 8.88 7.96 2.82
CA PHE A 185 9.42 7.10 1.76
C PHE A 185 8.46 5.97 1.40
N ALA A 186 7.82 5.34 2.40
CA ALA A 186 6.79 4.33 2.18
C ALA A 186 5.64 4.93 1.35
N ASP A 187 5.12 6.09 1.77
CA ASP A 187 4.05 6.80 1.05
C ASP A 187 4.41 7.11 -0.41
N ALA A 188 5.63 7.63 -0.63
CA ALA A 188 6.07 8.00 -1.97
C ALA A 188 6.22 6.77 -2.88
N ILE A 189 6.68 5.63 -2.35
CA ILE A 189 6.68 4.36 -3.06
C ILE A 189 5.24 3.95 -3.39
N SER A 190 4.33 3.98 -2.43
CA SER A 190 2.94 3.55 -2.64
C SER A 190 2.21 4.38 -3.70
N ILE A 191 2.35 5.71 -3.66
CA ILE A 191 1.75 6.61 -4.64
C ILE A 191 2.40 6.43 -6.02
N TYR A 192 3.72 6.23 -6.07
CA TYR A 192 4.41 5.94 -7.33
C TYR A 192 3.91 4.64 -7.96
N LEU A 193 3.81 3.56 -7.19
CA LEU A 193 3.30 2.28 -7.67
C LEU A 193 1.84 2.38 -8.15
N LEU A 194 1.01 3.12 -7.40
CA LEU A 194 -0.37 3.41 -7.82
C LEU A 194 -0.39 4.11 -9.18
N SER A 195 0.48 5.10 -9.38
CA SER A 195 0.58 5.84 -10.65
C SER A 195 1.08 5.02 -11.84
N LEU A 196 1.78 3.90 -11.61
CA LEU A 196 2.13 2.96 -12.68
C LEU A 196 0.94 2.11 -13.11
N TYR A 197 0.02 1.83 -12.18
CA TYR A 197 -1.13 0.99 -12.43
C TYR A 197 -2.32 1.75 -13.03
N ILE A 198 -2.59 2.95 -12.52
CA ILE A 198 -3.70 3.81 -12.91
C ILE A 198 -3.30 5.29 -12.90
N ASP A 199 -4.01 6.10 -13.69
CA ASP A 199 -3.88 7.55 -13.63
C ASP A 199 -4.39 8.06 -12.27
N VAL A 200 -3.55 8.78 -11.54
CA VAL A 200 -3.89 9.36 -10.23
C VAL A 200 -4.15 10.86 -10.40
N ASP A 201 -5.36 11.33 -10.06
CA ASP A 201 -5.58 12.75 -9.87
C ASP A 201 -4.99 13.16 -8.51
N TYR A 202 -4.21 14.24 -8.52
CA TYR A 202 -3.61 14.79 -7.30
C TYR A 202 -4.65 15.03 -6.19
N TYR A 203 -5.87 15.44 -6.55
CA TYR A 203 -6.91 15.72 -5.56
C TYR A 203 -7.48 14.46 -4.90
N ASP A 204 -7.31 13.28 -5.50
CA ASP A 204 -7.77 12.00 -4.95
C ASP A 204 -6.90 11.56 -3.76
N LEU A 205 -5.69 12.10 -3.62
CA LEU A 205 -4.79 11.84 -2.50
C LEU A 205 -5.12 12.66 -1.24
N ARG A 206 -6.14 13.51 -1.30
CA ARG A 206 -6.42 14.48 -0.23
C ARG A 206 -7.21 13.83 0.90
N GLU A 207 -6.61 13.82 2.08
CA GLU A 207 -7.27 13.48 3.34
C GLU A 207 -7.81 14.70 4.10
N ARG A 208 -8.65 14.45 5.11
CA ARG A 208 -9.30 15.52 5.90
C ARG A 208 -8.43 16.06 7.03
N ASP A 209 -7.60 15.21 7.64
CA ASP A 209 -6.96 15.50 8.92
C ASP A 209 -5.65 16.31 8.80
N TYR A 210 -5.02 16.29 7.61
CA TYR A 210 -3.79 17.01 7.33
C TYR A 210 -3.80 17.63 5.92
N PRO A 211 -3.05 18.71 5.68
CA PRO A 211 -2.93 19.26 4.33
C PRO A 211 -2.09 18.33 3.43
N LEU A 212 -2.58 18.06 2.22
CA LEU A 212 -1.85 17.30 1.22
C LEU A 212 -0.56 18.03 0.79
N LEU A 213 0.52 17.27 0.62
CA LEU A 213 1.82 17.77 0.14
C LEU A 213 1.67 18.56 -1.17
N ALA A 214 2.31 19.73 -1.24
CA ALA A 214 2.24 20.58 -2.43
C ALA A 214 2.64 19.82 -3.72
N PRO A 215 1.94 20.03 -4.87
CA PRO A 215 2.14 19.20 -6.06
C PRO A 215 3.58 19.11 -6.55
N ALA A 216 4.33 20.22 -6.52
CA ALA A 216 5.72 20.25 -6.96
C ALA A 216 6.64 19.41 -6.06
N ALA A 217 6.40 19.44 -4.74
CA ALA A 217 7.16 18.66 -3.77
C ALA A 217 6.84 17.16 -3.87
N LEU A 218 5.56 16.81 -4.08
CA LEU A 218 5.15 15.44 -4.35
C LEU A 218 5.79 14.93 -5.65
N ALA A 219 5.73 15.70 -6.74
CA ALA A 219 6.33 15.32 -8.00
C ALA A 219 7.84 15.08 -7.90
N GLU A 220 8.55 15.87 -7.09
CA GLU A 220 9.98 15.66 -6.81
C GLU A 220 10.23 14.34 -6.08
N ARG A 221 9.44 14.02 -5.04
CA ARG A 221 9.52 12.74 -4.32
C ARG A 221 9.26 11.56 -5.25
N LEU A 222 8.20 11.61 -6.06
CA LEU A 222 7.83 10.50 -6.96
C LEU A 222 8.87 10.29 -8.07
N ARG A 223 9.46 11.36 -8.63
CA ARG A 223 10.58 11.23 -9.58
C ARG A 223 11.80 10.58 -8.91
N LYS A 224 12.12 10.96 -7.67
CA LYS A 224 13.20 10.32 -6.93
C LYS A 224 12.94 8.83 -6.70
N VAL A 225 11.72 8.45 -6.35
CA VAL A 225 11.33 7.04 -6.24
C VAL A 225 11.45 6.32 -7.58
N SER A 226 11.03 6.94 -8.68
CA SER A 226 11.15 6.35 -10.03
C SER A 226 12.61 6.15 -10.47
N GLU A 227 13.53 7.02 -10.05
CA GLU A 227 14.97 6.82 -10.27
C GLU A 227 15.52 5.62 -9.48
N LEU A 228 15.08 5.46 -8.23
CA LEU A 228 15.49 4.36 -7.34
C LEU A 228 14.87 3.02 -7.75
N PHE A 229 13.64 3.04 -8.24
CA PHE A 229 12.85 1.88 -8.64
C PHE A 229 12.27 2.07 -10.04
N PRO A 230 13.10 1.95 -11.11
CA PRO A 230 12.64 2.15 -12.48
C PRO A 230 11.44 1.27 -12.84
N PRO A 231 10.45 1.76 -13.61
CA PRO A 231 9.29 0.96 -13.98
C PRO A 231 9.68 -0.31 -14.75
N ASN A 232 8.90 -1.37 -14.55
CA ASN A 232 9.02 -2.59 -15.35
C ASN A 232 8.62 -2.34 -16.83
N PRO A 233 9.09 -3.16 -17.79
CA PRO A 233 8.68 -3.05 -19.18
C PRO A 233 7.15 -3.04 -19.35
N GLY A 234 6.64 -2.08 -20.11
CA GLY A 234 5.19 -1.90 -20.32
C GLY A 234 4.50 -1.01 -19.29
N PHE A 235 5.25 -0.48 -18.32
CA PHE A 235 4.81 0.55 -17.37
C PHE A 235 5.62 1.83 -17.58
N GLU A 236 4.97 2.97 -17.45
CA GLU A 236 5.60 4.28 -17.63
C GLU A 236 5.16 5.21 -16.50
N PHE A 237 6.09 6.04 -16.02
CA PHE A 237 5.81 7.06 -15.02
C PHE A 237 5.90 8.45 -15.63
N ALA A 238 4.86 9.25 -15.44
CA ALA A 238 4.85 10.64 -15.87
C ALA A 238 4.11 11.53 -14.86
N VAL A 239 4.57 12.78 -14.71
CA VAL A 239 3.87 13.81 -13.95
C VAL A 239 3.39 14.89 -14.90
N CYS A 240 2.07 14.99 -15.05
CA CYS A 240 1.42 15.93 -15.96
C CYS A 240 0.79 17.10 -15.19
N TYR A 241 1.02 18.33 -15.65
CA TYR A 241 0.43 19.54 -15.06
C TYR A 241 -0.70 20.04 -15.95
N LYS A 242 -1.94 19.95 -15.47
CA LYS A 242 -3.08 20.54 -16.16
C LYS A 242 -3.17 22.02 -15.77
N ARG A 243 -2.97 22.93 -16.73
CA ARG A 243 -3.33 24.35 -16.53
C ARG A 243 -4.85 24.43 -16.43
N ARG A 244 -5.38 25.02 -15.37
CA ARG A 244 -6.79 25.45 -15.35
C ARG A 244 -6.90 26.60 -16.33
N GLY A 245 -7.63 26.37 -17.43
CA GLY A 245 -8.07 27.43 -18.34
C GLY A 245 -9.14 28.30 -17.69
#